data_AF-A0A365KAA6-F1
#
_entry.id   AF-A0A365KAA6-F1
#
_cell.length_a   1.000
_cell.length_b   1.000
_cell.length_c   1.000
_cell.angle_alpha   90.00
_cell.angle_beta   90.00
_cell.angle_gamma   90.00
#
_symmetry.space_group_name_H-M   'P 1'
#
loop_
_entity.id
_entity.type
_entity.pdbx_description
1 polymer ?
#
loop_
_entity_poly.entity_id
_entity_poly.type
_entity_poly.pdbx_seq_one_letter_code
_entity_poly.pdbx_strand_id
1 'polypeptide(L)' 'MKTLLEKFIYFLISLFVFLLLFKIVAWIANTHIPLNTQAQLISGIIILPVIAVLSIILSNLLVKSIKESK' A
#
# COMPACT_ATOMS: atom_id res chain seq x y z
N MET A 1 16.05 -22.11 -3.13
CA MET A 1 15.00 -21.74 -4.10
C MET A 1 13.62 -21.55 -3.46
N LYS A 2 13.17 -22.41 -2.52
CA LYS A 2 11.88 -22.25 -1.82
C LYS A 2 11.73 -20.90 -1.08
N THR A 3 12.80 -20.42 -0.43
CA THR A 3 12.83 -19.15 0.32
C THR A 3 12.84 -17.88 -0.53
N LEU A 4 13.38 -17.94 -1.76
CA LEU A 4 13.34 -16.80 -2.69
C LEU A 4 11.95 -16.63 -3.29
N LEU A 5 11.29 -17.74 -3.61
CA LEU A 5 9.92 -17.75 -4.12
C LEU A 5 8.93 -17.19 -3.09
N GLU A 6 9.08 -17.57 -1.81
CA GLU A 6 8.22 -17.06 -0.73
C GLU A 6 8.41 -15.54 -0.53
N LYS A 7 9.65 -15.04 -0.57
CA LYS A 7 9.92 -13.59 -0.52
C LYS A 7 9.34 -12.84 -1.72
N PHE A 8 9.41 -13.43 -2.90
CA PHE A 8 8.85 -12.83 -4.12
C PHE A 8 7.32 -12.75 -4.07
N ILE A 9 6.65 -13.81 -3.59
CA ILE A 9 5.20 -13.82 -3.38
C ILE A 9 4.80 -12.76 -2.34
N TYR A 10 5.55 -12.66 -1.24
CA TYR A 10 5.31 -11.64 -0.23
C TYR A 10 5.43 -10.22 -0.81
N PHE A 11 6.45 -9.98 -1.64
CA PHE A 11 6.64 -8.71 -2.32
C PHE A 11 5.48 -8.38 -3.28
N LEU A 12 5.01 -9.37 -4.06
CA LEU A 12 3.85 -9.23 -4.94
C LEU A 12 2.58 -8.88 -4.18
N ILE A 13 2.31 -9.53 -3.05
CA ILE A 13 1.16 -9.24 -2.20
C ILE A 13 1.26 -7.80 -1.66
N SER A 14 2.44 -7.40 -1.18
CA SER A 14 2.67 -6.05 -0.67
C SER A 14 2.51 -4.97 -1.73
N LEU A 15 3.03 -5.22 -2.95
CA LEU A 15 2.85 -4.34 -4.09
C LEU A 15 1.37 -4.21 -4.47
N PHE A 16 0.62 -5.32 -4.47
CA PHE A 16 -0.80 -5.32 -4.79
C PHE A 16 -1.62 -4.53 -3.77
N VAL A 17 -1.36 -4.74 -2.47
CA VAL A 17 -1.97 -3.98 -1.37
C VAL A 17 -1.65 -2.50 -1.50
N PHE A 18 -0.39 -2.16 -1.80
CA PHE A 18 0.04 -0.78 -2.02
C PHE A 18 -0.72 -0.11 -3.16
N LEU A 19 -0.83 -0.77 -4.32
CA LEU A 19 -1.55 -0.23 -5.48
C LEU A 19 -3.04 -0.04 -5.18
N LEU A 20 -3.66 -0.95 -4.42
CA LEU A 20 -5.05 -0.81 -3.99
C LEU A 20 -5.25 0.40 -3.08
N LEU A 21 -4.45 0.51 -2.02
CA LEU A 21 -4.48 1.66 -1.10
C LEU A 21 -4.22 2.96 -1.84
N PHE A 22 -3.23 2.99 -2.72
CA PHE A 22 -2.89 4.15 -3.53
C PHE A 22 -4.05 4.59 -4.41
N LYS A 23 -4.74 3.65 -5.06
CA LYS A 23 -5.90 3.95 -5.91
C LYS A 23 -7.08 4.50 -5.11
N ILE A 24 -7.35 3.94 -3.92
CA ILE A 24 -8.41 4.44 -3.02
C ILE A 24 -8.10 5.86 -2.57
N VAL A 25 -6.87 6.11 -2.13
CA VAL A 25 -6.48 7.44 -1.67
C VAL A 25 -6.45 8.44 -2.82
N ALA A 26 -6.01 8.07 -4.01
CA ALA A 26 -6.07 8.92 -5.20
C ALA A 26 -7.52 9.28 -5.55
N TRP A 27 -8.47 8.35 -5.38
CA TRP A 27 -9.89 8.62 -5.60
C TRP A 27 -10.48 9.58 -4.55
N ILE A 28 -10.14 9.39 -3.27
CA ILE A 28 -10.53 10.30 -2.18
C ILE A 28 -9.90 11.69 -2.39
N ALA A 29 -8.63 11.73 -2.78
CA ALA A 29 -7.90 12.96 -3.05
C ALA A 29 -8.53 13.74 -4.21
N ASN A 30 -8.91 13.07 -5.30
CA ASN A 30 -9.55 13.73 -6.44
C ASN A 30 -10.94 14.30 -6.11
N THR A 31 -11.62 13.80 -5.08
CA THR A 31 -12.94 14.27 -4.67
C THR A 31 -12.89 15.37 -3.59
N HIS A 32 -11.83 15.43 -2.79
CA HIS A 32 -11.74 16.32 -1.62
C HIS A 32 -10.60 17.35 -1.70
N ILE A 33 -9.56 17.10 -2.50
CA ILE A 33 -8.43 18.02 -2.66
C ILE A 33 -8.66 18.84 -3.93
N PRO A 34 -8.73 20.18 -3.83
CA PRO A 34 -8.85 21.02 -5.01
C PRO A 34 -7.69 20.75 -5.97
N LEU A 35 -7.93 20.88 -7.28
CA LEU A 35 -6.96 20.75 -8.37
C LEU A 35 -5.90 21.88 -8.37
N ASN A 36 -5.36 22.23 -7.19
CA ASN A 36 -4.24 23.11 -7.02
C ASN A 36 -2.95 22.28 -6.96
N THR A 37 -2.03 22.54 -7.86
CA THR A 37 -0.77 21.80 -8.04
C THR A 37 0.07 21.74 -6.75
N GLN A 38 0.05 22.81 -5.94
CA GLN A 38 0.76 22.83 -4.66
C GLN A 38 0.15 21.90 -3.61
N ALA A 39 -1.18 21.89 -3.49
CA ALA A 39 -1.90 21.02 -2.56
C ALA A 39 -1.73 19.54 -2.94
N GLN A 40 -1.72 19.23 -4.24
CA GLN A 40 -1.49 17.88 -4.75
C GLN A 40 -0.07 17.38 -4.44
N LEU A 41 0.96 18.21 -4.63
CA LEU A 41 2.34 17.85 -4.33
C LEU A 41 2.55 17.60 -2.83
N ILE A 42 2.07 18.50 -1.97
CA ILE A 42 2.19 18.36 -0.51
C ILE A 42 1.42 17.12 -0.02
N SER A 43 0.20 16.94 -0.51
CA SER A 43 -0.60 15.76 -0.16
C SER A 43 0.10 14.48 -0.62
N GLY A 44 0.65 14.43 -1.84
CA GLY A 44 1.40 13.27 -2.35
C GLY A 44 2.62 12.93 -1.49
N ILE A 45 3.40 13.93 -1.06
CA ILE A 45 4.61 13.72 -0.23
C ILE A 45 4.25 13.12 1.13
N ILE A 46 3.12 13.49 1.72
CA ILE A 46 2.68 12.98 3.03
C ILE A 46 1.95 11.64 2.87
N ILE A 47 1.13 11.50 1.84
CA ILE A 47 0.27 10.34 1.61
C ILE A 47 1.08 9.12 1.17
N LEU A 48 2.09 9.28 0.30
CA LEU A 48 2.94 8.16 -0.17
C LEU A 48 3.58 7.36 0.98
N PRO A 49 4.32 7.98 1.92
CA PRO A 49 4.97 7.24 3.00
C PRO A 49 3.94 6.59 3.93
N VAL A 50 2.80 7.25 4.18
CA VAL A 50 1.71 6.69 4.98
C VAL A 50 1.16 5.42 4.32
N ILE A 51 0.87 5.45 3.01
CA ILE A 51 0.39 4.29 2.27
C ILE A 51 1.44 3.17 2.26
N ALA A 52 2.72 3.50 2.09
CA ALA A 52 3.80 2.52 2.11
C ALA A 52 3.86 1.77 3.45
N VAL A 53 3.80 2.49 4.57
CA VAL A 53 3.80 1.89 5.92
C VAL A 53 2.55 1.02 6.12
N LEU A 54 1.37 1.52 5.77
CA LEU A 54 0.10 0.77 5.86
C LEU A 54 0.15 -0.52 5.04
N SER A 55 0.74 -0.48 3.83
CA SER A 55 0.83 -1.63 2.95
C SER A 55 1.70 -2.74 3.52
N ILE A 56 2.81 -2.37 4.17
CA ILE A 56 3.70 -3.33 4.84
C ILE A 56 3.00 -3.95 6.05
N ILE A 57 2.29 -3.14 6.86
CA ILE A 57 1.55 -3.63 8.03
C ILE A 57 0.46 -4.61 7.60
N LEU A 58 -0.34 -4.25 6.61
CA LEU A 58 -1.43 -5.10 6.10
C LEU A 58 -0.91 -6.40 5.49
N SER A 59 0.18 -6.34 4.75
CA SER A 59 0.81 -7.53 4.17
C SER A 59 1.37 -8.46 5.24
N ASN A 60 1.94 -7.90 6.31
CA ASN A 60 2.38 -8.69 7.47
C ASN A 60 1.21 -9.36 8.16
N LEU A 61 0.10 -8.64 8.37
CA LEU A 61 -1.12 -9.18 8.95
C LEU A 61 -1.73 -10.30 8.10
N LEU A 62 -1.83 -10.10 6.78
CA LEU A 62 -2.35 -11.11 5.85
C LEU A 62 -1.51 -12.39 5.89
N VAL A 63 -0.18 -12.26 5.81
CA VAL A 63 0.71 -13.43 5.83
C VAL A 63 0.73 -14.11 7.19
N LYS A 64 0.66 -13.35 8.28
CA LYS A 64 0.51 -13.91 9.64
C LYS A 64 -0.80 -14.69 9.77
N SER A 65 -1.92 -14.11 9.32
CA SER A 65 -3.23 -14.76 9.35
C SER A 65 -3.25 -16.05 8.53
N ILE A 66 -2.64 -16.07 7.34
CA ILE A 66 -2.52 -17.29 6.53
C ILE A 66 -1.70 -18.38 7.24
N LYS A 67 -0.67 -18.00 8.02
CA LYS A 67 0.16 -18.94 8.77
C LYS A 67 -0.53 -19.47 10.03
N GLU A 68 -1.35 -18.67 10.71
CA GLU A 68 -2.13 -19.09 11.89
C GLU A 68 -3.41 -19.86 11.54
N SER A 69 -3.93 -19.69 10.32
CA SER A 69 -5.10 -20.43 9.81
C SER A 69 -4.79 -21.88 9.42
N LYS A 70 -3.54 -22.35 9.55
CA LYS A 70 -3.07 -23.66 9.09
C LYS A 70 -2.59 -24.50 10.26
#